data_AF-A0A6G0EKC4-F1
#
_entry.id   AF-A0A6G0EKC4-F1
#
_cell.length_a   1.000
_cell.length_b   1.000
_cell.length_c   1.000
_cell.angle_alpha   90.00
_cell.angle_beta   90.00
_cell.angle_gamma   90.00
#
_symmetry.space_group_name_H-M   'P 1'
#
loop_
_entity.id
_entity.type
_entity.pdbx_description
1 polymer ?
#
loop_
_entity_poly.entity_id
_entity_poly.type
_entity_poly.pdbx_seq_one_letter_code
_entity_poly.pdbx_strand_id
1 'polypeptide(L)'
;MGTAVGQTAKSKYDDEDGNGIPDEGEVVTGTYKSVYAYDANGDWYWDLGDGRVQGTVGGVDELDQETLTVCDYKVQYRGSFENDPFLDSGWVRNNINCKGYDDNGNYNYLIIHKTDPRYTGNRPPAFGGDWEYFVDVESKLGNKLVRPQNPPGQN
;
A
#
# COMPACT_ATOMS: atom_id res chain seq x y z
N MET A 1 1.99 5.21 -9.22
CA MET A 1 1.24 4.34 -8.28
C MET A 1 0.72 5.26 -7.19
N GLY A 2 -0.58 5.22 -6.91
CA GLY A 2 -1.16 6.06 -5.86
C GLY A 2 -1.96 5.20 -4.90
N THR A 3 -1.71 5.36 -3.61
CA THR A 3 -2.65 4.91 -2.58
C THR A 3 -3.85 5.83 -2.65
N ALA A 4 -5.04 5.29 -2.84
CA ALA A 4 -6.25 6.08 -2.87
C ALA A 4 -6.81 6.35 -1.48
N VAL A 5 -7.61 7.41 -1.36
CA VAL A 5 -8.28 7.78 -0.11
C VAL A 5 -9.15 6.61 0.34
N GLY A 6 -8.64 5.82 1.29
CA GLY A 6 -9.42 4.74 1.89
C GLY A 6 -10.65 5.27 2.62
N GLN A 7 -11.74 4.49 2.65
CA GLN A 7 -13.02 4.85 3.27
C GLN A 7 -12.96 5.23 4.76
N THR A 8 -11.83 4.98 5.45
CA THR A 8 -11.63 5.37 6.86
C THR A 8 -10.62 6.51 7.05
N ALA A 9 -10.29 7.26 6.00
CA ALA A 9 -9.53 8.50 6.12
C ALA A 9 -10.26 9.44 7.08
N LYS A 10 -9.61 9.81 8.18
CA LYS A 10 -10.14 10.84 9.07
C LYS A 10 -9.45 12.16 8.73
N SER A 11 -10.10 12.97 7.91
CA SER A 11 -9.79 14.41 7.81
C SER A 11 -10.36 15.12 9.05
N LYS A 12 -9.66 16.18 9.49
CA LYS A 12 -10.08 17.05 10.60
C LYS A 12 -10.45 18.46 10.12
N TYR A 13 -10.50 18.67 8.81
CA TYR A 13 -10.77 19.94 8.15
C TYR A 13 -11.96 19.79 7.19
N ASP A 14 -12.62 20.90 6.87
CA ASP A 14 -13.78 20.91 5.97
C ASP A 14 -13.30 20.67 4.53
N ASP A 15 -13.91 19.71 3.83
CA ASP A 15 -13.78 19.49 2.39
C ASP A 15 -14.49 20.65 1.67
N GLU A 16 -13.72 21.64 1.19
CA GLU A 16 -14.27 22.89 0.66
C GLU A 16 -15.08 22.71 -0.63
N ASP A 17 -14.74 21.72 -1.46
CA ASP A 17 -15.38 21.46 -2.75
C ASP A 17 -16.37 20.28 -2.75
N GLY A 18 -16.40 19.51 -1.67
CA GLY A 18 -17.36 18.43 -1.42
C GLY A 18 -17.11 17.18 -2.26
N ASN A 19 -15.89 16.97 -2.76
CA ASN A 19 -15.56 15.84 -3.63
C ASN A 19 -15.14 14.57 -2.86
N GLY A 20 -15.01 14.64 -1.52
CA GLY A 20 -14.62 13.53 -0.65
C GLY A 20 -13.11 13.25 -0.60
N ILE A 21 -12.28 14.15 -1.14
CA ILE A 21 -10.81 14.11 -1.15
C ILE A 21 -10.29 15.25 -0.26
N PRO A 22 -9.23 15.02 0.54
CA PRO A 22 -8.63 16.10 1.32
C PRO A 22 -8.05 17.23 0.46
N ASP A 23 -8.30 18.47 0.87
CA ASP A 23 -7.78 19.69 0.22
C ASP A 23 -6.24 19.78 0.25
N GLU A 24 -5.69 20.65 -0.60
CA GLU A 24 -4.24 20.91 -0.72
C GLU A 24 -3.59 21.26 0.64
N GLY A 25 -2.46 20.61 0.93
CA GLY A 25 -1.73 20.73 2.17
C GLY A 25 -2.34 19.97 3.36
N GLU A 26 -3.51 19.33 3.23
CA GLU A 26 -4.05 18.50 4.31
C GLU A 26 -3.26 17.19 4.42
N VAL A 27 -2.79 16.90 5.64
CA VAL A 27 -2.20 15.60 5.97
C VAL A 27 -3.23 14.72 6.64
N VAL A 28 -3.66 13.68 5.95
CA VAL A 28 -4.59 12.68 6.47
C VAL A 28 -3.87 11.41 6.89
N THR A 29 -4.51 10.64 7.77
CA THR A 29 -4.10 9.27 8.11
C THR A 29 -5.27 8.35 7.85
N GLY A 30 -5.01 7.24 7.16
CA GLY A 30 -6.04 6.29 6.79
C GLY A 30 -5.57 4.85 6.86
N THR A 31 -6.53 3.95 6.78
CA THR A 31 -6.29 2.51 6.68
C THR A 31 -7.35 1.91 5.77
N TYR A 32 -6.97 0.94 4.95
CA TYR A 32 -7.93 0.15 4.19
C TYR A 32 -7.40 -1.27 4.02
N LYS A 33 -8.31 -2.16 3.62
CA LYS A 33 -7.97 -3.52 3.26
C LYS A 33 -8.18 -3.69 1.77
N SER A 34 -7.29 -4.43 1.13
CA SER A 34 -7.38 -4.74 -0.29
C SER A 34 -7.09 -6.24 -0.46
N VAL A 35 -7.66 -6.87 -1.48
CA VAL A 35 -7.49 -8.30 -1.74
C VAL A 35 -7.03 -8.46 -3.17
N TYR A 36 -5.88 -9.09 -3.36
CA TYR A 36 -5.37 -9.48 -4.67
C TYR A 36 -5.39 -11.00 -4.78
N ALA A 37 -5.97 -11.54 -5.82
CA ALA A 37 -6.04 -12.97 -6.09
C ALA A 37 -5.61 -13.24 -7.54
N TYR A 38 -4.91 -14.35 -7.77
CA TYR A 38 -4.46 -14.75 -9.09
C TYR A 38 -4.34 -16.27 -9.19
N ASP A 39 -4.30 -16.78 -10.41
CA ASP A 39 -4.09 -18.20 -10.70
C ASP A 39 -2.92 -18.44 -11.67
N ALA A 40 -2.60 -19.71 -11.91
CA ALA A 40 -1.49 -20.09 -12.79
C ALA A 40 -1.78 -19.86 -14.29
N ASN A 41 -3.03 -19.61 -14.67
CA ASN A 41 -3.42 -19.31 -16.05
C ASN A 41 -3.16 -17.83 -16.41
N GLY A 42 -2.79 -17.02 -15.42
CA GLY A 42 -2.53 -15.60 -15.56
C GLY A 42 -3.77 -14.74 -15.35
N ASP A 43 -4.88 -15.32 -14.89
CA ASP A 43 -6.05 -14.59 -14.49
C ASP A 43 -5.86 -14.00 -13.09
N TRP A 44 -6.41 -12.79 -12.88
CA TRP A 44 -6.28 -12.10 -11.61
C TRP A 44 -7.48 -11.21 -11.30
N TYR A 45 -7.67 -11.00 -10.01
CA TYR A 45 -8.70 -10.17 -9.39
C TYR A 45 -8.05 -9.28 -8.34
N TRP A 46 -8.43 -8.01 -8.28
CA TRP A 46 -7.96 -7.06 -7.28
C TRP A 46 -9.08 -6.15 -6.81
N ASP A 47 -9.51 -6.35 -5.56
CA ASP A 47 -10.31 -5.37 -4.82
C ASP A 47 -9.37 -4.36 -4.16
N LEU A 48 -9.46 -3.09 -4.55
CA LEU A 48 -8.64 -2.01 -4.02
C LEU A 48 -9.10 -1.54 -2.62
N GLY A 49 -10.26 -1.99 -2.13
CA GLY A 49 -10.78 -1.65 -0.81
C GLY A 49 -11.53 -0.32 -0.72
N ASP A 50 -11.69 0.36 -1.84
CA ASP A 50 -12.41 1.64 -1.98
C ASP A 50 -13.65 1.52 -2.88
N GLY A 51 -14.05 0.29 -3.21
CA GLY A 51 -15.17 -0.01 -4.11
C GLY A 51 -14.75 -0.18 -5.57
N ARG A 52 -13.48 0.09 -5.92
CA ARG A 52 -12.94 -0.22 -7.24
C ARG A 52 -12.38 -1.64 -7.26
N VAL A 53 -12.73 -2.36 -8.32
CA VAL A 53 -12.21 -3.68 -8.63
C VAL A 53 -11.49 -3.61 -9.97
N GLN A 54 -10.34 -4.28 -10.07
CA GLN A 54 -9.58 -4.45 -11.30
C GLN A 54 -9.27 -5.93 -11.48
N GLY A 55 -9.07 -6.39 -12.71
CA GLY A 55 -8.78 -7.78 -12.96
C GLY A 55 -9.05 -8.20 -14.39
N THR A 56 -8.65 -9.42 -14.73
CA THR A 56 -9.14 -10.12 -15.92
C THR A 56 -10.49 -10.78 -15.67
N VAL A 57 -10.84 -11.02 -14.41
CA VAL A 57 -12.09 -11.66 -13.96
C VAL A 57 -12.89 -10.76 -13.00
N GLY A 58 -14.19 -11.06 -12.85
CA GLY A 58 -15.11 -10.29 -12.01
C GLY A 58 -15.06 -10.63 -10.52
N GLY A 59 -14.49 -11.79 -10.17
CA GLY A 59 -14.48 -12.31 -8.81
C GLY A 59 -13.42 -13.39 -8.59
N VAL A 60 -13.11 -13.65 -7.32
CA VAL A 60 -12.15 -14.71 -6.91
C VAL A 60 -12.68 -16.10 -7.23
N ASP A 61 -13.99 -16.27 -7.31
CA ASP A 61 -14.67 -17.52 -7.65
C ASP A 61 -14.57 -17.89 -9.14
N GLU A 62 -14.23 -16.93 -10.00
CA GLU A 62 -13.98 -17.15 -11.42
C GLU A 62 -12.55 -17.65 -11.71
N LEU A 63 -11.65 -17.58 -10.74
CA LEU A 63 -10.26 -18.07 -10.86
C LEU A 63 -10.19 -19.59 -10.75
N ASP A 64 -9.13 -20.19 -11.31
CA ASP A 64 -8.85 -21.61 -11.11
C ASP A 64 -8.50 -21.90 -9.64
N GLN A 65 -9.44 -22.55 -8.95
CA GLN A 65 -9.34 -22.82 -7.51
C GLN A 65 -8.23 -23.82 -7.16
N GLU A 66 -7.74 -24.62 -8.11
CA GLU A 66 -6.62 -25.55 -7.87
C GLU A 66 -5.28 -24.82 -7.81
N THR A 67 -5.16 -23.69 -8.53
CA THR A 67 -3.94 -22.90 -8.64
C THR A 67 -4.06 -21.49 -8.04
N LEU A 68 -5.13 -21.26 -7.28
CA LEU A 68 -5.44 -19.98 -6.66
C LEU A 68 -4.40 -19.59 -5.59
N THR A 69 -3.94 -18.35 -5.68
CA THR A 69 -3.26 -17.64 -4.61
C THR A 69 -4.00 -16.35 -4.28
N VAL A 70 -4.26 -16.13 -2.99
CA VAL A 70 -4.92 -14.93 -2.46
C VAL A 70 -4.00 -14.22 -1.48
N CYS A 71 -3.85 -12.92 -1.67
CA CYS A 71 -3.06 -12.01 -0.85
C CYS A 71 -3.96 -10.93 -0.24
N ASP A 72 -4.08 -10.96 1.09
CA ASP A 72 -4.76 -9.93 1.87
C ASP A 72 -3.79 -8.78 2.17
N TYR A 73 -4.16 -7.56 1.81
CA TYR A 73 -3.42 -6.35 2.09
C TYR A 73 -4.11 -5.59 3.23
N LYS A 74 -3.35 -5.24 4.25
CA LYS A 74 -3.70 -4.20 5.21
C LYS A 74 -2.79 -3.00 4.95
N VAL A 75 -3.39 -1.97 4.36
CA VAL A 75 -2.69 -0.75 3.98
C VAL A 75 -2.96 0.32 5.02
N GLN A 76 -1.90 0.96 5.50
CA GLN A 76 -1.98 2.14 6.36
C GLN A 76 -1.19 3.24 5.68
N TYR A 77 -1.69 4.47 5.69
CA TYR A 77 -0.98 5.58 5.10
C TYR A 77 -1.11 6.83 5.95
N ARG A 78 -0.17 7.73 5.76
CA ARG A 78 -0.26 9.12 6.20
C ARG A 78 0.38 10.02 5.17
N GLY A 79 -0.31 11.06 4.75
CA GLY A 79 0.19 11.92 3.70
C GLY A 79 -0.84 12.90 3.19
N SER A 80 -0.46 13.68 2.18
CA SER A 80 -1.37 14.57 1.47
C SER A 80 -1.73 13.99 0.11
N PHE A 81 -2.92 14.38 -0.33
CA PHE A 81 -3.55 14.01 -1.58
C PHE A 81 -3.63 15.19 -2.55
N GLU A 82 -3.35 16.41 -2.08
CA GLU A 82 -3.34 17.65 -2.89
C GLU A 82 -4.57 17.81 -3.81
N ASN A 83 -5.76 17.48 -3.29
CA ASN A 83 -7.03 17.48 -4.01
C ASN A 83 -7.10 16.51 -5.21
N ASP A 84 -6.34 15.40 -5.15
CA ASP A 84 -6.43 14.30 -6.09
C ASP A 84 -6.61 12.94 -5.38
N PRO A 85 -7.11 11.89 -6.06
CA PRO A 85 -7.44 10.63 -5.40
C PRO A 85 -6.21 9.77 -5.09
N PHE A 86 -4.98 10.28 -5.23
CA PHE A 86 -3.72 9.58 -5.07
C PHE A 86 -2.82 10.31 -4.06
N LEU A 87 -2.12 9.52 -3.25
CA LEU A 87 -1.19 10.08 -2.29
C LEU A 87 0.02 10.73 -2.98
N ASP A 88 0.18 12.04 -2.83
CA ASP A 88 1.27 12.84 -3.40
C ASP A 88 2.52 12.89 -2.51
N SER A 89 2.33 12.82 -1.20
CA SER A 89 3.44 12.85 -0.26
C SER A 89 3.16 12.04 1.01
N GLY A 90 4.21 11.70 1.77
CA GLY A 90 4.09 10.99 3.04
C GLY A 90 4.59 9.55 2.98
N TRP A 91 3.85 8.62 3.60
CA TRP A 91 4.23 7.22 3.67
C TRP A 91 3.05 6.25 3.61
N VAL A 92 3.32 5.04 3.15
CA VAL A 92 2.40 3.91 3.06
C VAL A 92 3.06 2.68 3.68
N ARG A 93 2.37 2.01 4.59
CA ARG A 93 2.76 0.71 5.15
C ARG A 93 1.79 -0.35 4.66
N ASN A 94 2.33 -1.39 4.04
CA ASN A 94 1.58 -2.56 3.58
C ASN A 94 1.95 -3.77 4.42
N ASN A 95 0.98 -4.36 5.10
CA ASN A 95 1.10 -5.73 5.61
C ASN A 95 0.34 -6.64 4.65
N ILE A 96 1.03 -7.60 4.06
CA ILE A 96 0.49 -8.50 3.04
C ILE A 96 0.60 -9.92 3.57
N ASN A 97 -0.50 -10.65 3.46
CA ASN A 97 -0.54 -12.05 3.84
C ASN A 97 -1.07 -12.87 2.66
N CYS A 98 -0.20 -13.63 2.03
CA CYS A 98 -0.52 -14.48 0.90
C CYS A 98 -0.73 -15.93 1.35
N LYS A 99 -1.68 -16.59 0.70
CA LYS A 99 -1.99 -18.01 0.90
C LYS A 99 -2.48 -18.60 -0.41
N GLY A 100 -1.88 -19.73 -0.80
CA GLY A 100 -2.24 -20.35 -2.06
C GLY A 100 -1.25 -21.36 -2.60
N TYR A 101 -1.39 -21.58 -3.90
CA TYR A 101 -0.67 -22.56 -4.69
C TYR A 101 0.85 -22.33 -4.68
N ASP A 102 1.29 -21.11 -4.99
CA ASP A 102 2.70 -20.75 -5.16
C ASP A 102 3.23 -19.78 -4.10
N ASP A 103 2.35 -19.13 -3.33
CA ASP A 103 2.73 -18.23 -2.23
C ASP A 103 1.95 -18.52 -0.93
N ASN A 104 2.69 -18.57 0.17
CA ASN A 104 2.17 -18.69 1.54
C ASN A 104 2.94 -17.74 2.48
N GLY A 105 3.36 -16.59 1.96
CA GLY A 105 4.23 -15.63 2.62
C GLY A 105 3.50 -14.53 3.39
N ASN A 106 4.21 -13.96 4.36
CA ASN A 106 3.86 -12.69 4.97
C ASN A 106 4.91 -11.63 4.64
N TYR A 107 4.46 -10.45 4.24
CA TYR A 107 5.31 -9.36 3.82
C TYR A 107 4.92 -8.07 4.53
N ASN A 108 5.92 -7.29 4.93
CA ASN A 108 5.73 -5.95 5.45
C ASN A 108 6.60 -4.99 4.66
N TYR A 109 5.97 -3.99 4.07
CA TYR A 109 6.62 -2.99 3.26
C TYR A 109 6.30 -1.59 3.77
N LEU A 110 7.29 -0.69 3.69
CA LEU A 110 7.14 0.72 3.94
C LEU A 110 7.58 1.49 2.69
N ILE A 111 6.67 2.27 2.12
CA ILE A 111 6.91 3.12 0.97
C ILE A 111 6.89 4.56 1.48
N ILE A 112 7.88 5.37 1.14
CA ILE A 112 7.99 6.76 1.60
C ILE A 112 8.32 7.70 0.45
N HIS A 113 7.77 8.90 0.51
CA HIS A 113 8.06 9.97 -0.45
C HIS A 113 9.37 10.68 -0.10
N LYS A 114 10.01 11.37 -1.05
CA LYS A 114 11.25 12.13 -0.85
C LYS A 114 11.18 13.23 0.22
N THR A 115 9.99 13.66 0.58
CA THR A 115 9.76 14.64 1.65
C THR A 115 9.80 14.01 3.04
N ASP A 116 9.80 12.69 3.15
CA ASP A 116 9.92 11.98 4.41
C ASP A 116 11.40 11.96 4.88
N PRO A 117 11.71 12.29 6.16
CA PRO A 117 13.08 12.30 6.67
C PRO A 117 13.82 10.95 6.61
N ARG A 118 13.08 9.84 6.44
CA ARG A 118 13.66 8.49 6.30
C ARG A 118 14.14 8.22 4.87
N TYR A 119 13.83 9.10 3.91
CA TYR A 119 14.24 8.95 2.52
C TYR A 119 15.75 9.01 2.39
N THR A 120 16.33 7.99 1.74
CA THR A 120 17.77 7.85 1.52
C THR A 120 18.15 8.05 0.05
N GLY A 121 17.17 8.03 -0.87
CA GLY A 121 17.39 8.20 -2.31
C GLY A 121 17.61 6.90 -3.06
N ASN A 122 17.48 5.73 -2.40
CA ASN A 122 17.59 4.44 -3.06
C ASN A 122 16.27 4.07 -3.73
N ARG A 123 16.11 4.41 -5.00
CA ARG A 123 14.89 4.18 -5.78
C ARG A 123 14.92 2.81 -6.46
N PRO A 124 14.18 1.79 -6.01
CA PRO A 124 14.03 0.59 -6.82
C PRO A 124 13.33 0.95 -8.15
N PRO A 125 13.80 0.41 -9.29
CA PRO A 125 13.29 0.77 -10.62
C PRO A 125 11.77 0.63 -10.78
N ALA A 126 11.15 -0.30 -10.04
CA ALA A 126 9.72 -0.61 -10.10
C ALA A 126 8.80 0.49 -9.54
N PHE A 127 9.30 1.43 -8.72
CA PHE A 127 8.44 2.39 -8.01
C PHE A 127 8.48 3.82 -8.57
N GLY A 128 9.46 4.14 -9.42
CA GLY A 128 9.53 5.41 -10.14
C GLY A 128 9.79 6.65 -9.27
N GLY A 129 10.44 7.66 -9.87
CA GLY A 129 10.44 9.05 -9.42
C GLY A 129 10.79 9.28 -7.94
N ASP A 130 9.84 9.82 -7.19
CA ASP A 130 10.05 10.46 -5.89
C ASP A 130 9.74 9.58 -4.67
N TRP A 131 9.45 8.29 -4.89
CA TRP A 131 9.13 7.33 -3.83
C TRP A 131 10.26 6.31 -3.64
N GLU A 132 10.51 5.94 -2.39
CA GLU A 132 11.47 4.91 -1.97
C GLU A 132 10.75 3.82 -1.20
N TYR A 133 11.27 2.59 -1.32
CA TYR A 133 10.64 1.38 -0.81
C TYR A 133 11.60 0.64 0.12
N PHE A 134 11.09 0.31 1.31
CA PHE A 134 11.77 -0.47 2.33
C PHE A 134 11.01 -1.76 2.58
N VAL A 135 11.74 -2.87 2.60
CA VAL A 135 11.22 -4.15 3.07
C VAL A 135 11.44 -4.24 4.57
N ASP A 136 10.36 -4.17 5.33
CA ASP A 136 10.39 -4.40 6.76
C ASP A 136 10.57 -5.89 7.01
N VAL A 137 9.68 -6.75 6.52
CA VAL A 137 9.77 -8.21 6.69
C VAL A 137 9.44 -8.89 5.38
N GLU A 138 10.25 -9.89 5.01
CA GLU A 138 9.93 -10.81 3.91
C GLU A 138 9.87 -12.23 4.46
N SER A 139 8.83 -12.96 4.05
CA SER A 139 8.62 -14.36 4.44
C SER A 139 9.90 -15.18 4.22
N LYS A 140 10.24 -16.06 5.17
CA LYS A 140 11.44 -16.91 5.16
C LYS A 140 12.79 -16.18 5.21
N LEU A 141 12.84 -14.85 5.07
CA LEU A 141 14.06 -14.04 5.13
C LEU A 141 14.13 -13.14 6.39
N GLY A 142 13.00 -12.92 7.07
CA GLY A 142 12.94 -12.17 8.32
C GLY A 142 12.92 -10.65 8.11
N ASN A 143 13.29 -9.91 9.15
CA ASN A 143 13.27 -8.44 9.18
C ASN A 143 14.44 -7.91 8.32
N LYS A 144 14.16 -7.23 7.20
CA LYS A 144 15.17 -6.62 6.32
C LYS A 144 15.40 -5.13 6.64
N LEU A 145 14.65 -4.56 7.58
CA LEU A 145 14.97 -3.26 8.18
C LEU A 145 16.36 -3.29 8.81
N VAL A 146 17.33 -2.70 8.12
CA VAL A 146 18.54 -2.21 8.76
C VAL A 146 18.08 -1.13 9.73
N ARG A 147 18.12 -1.43 11.02
CA ARG A 147 17.78 -0.44 12.06
C ARG A 147 18.52 0.87 11.76
N PRO A 148 17.90 2.04 11.88
CA PRO A 148 18.67 3.27 12.00
C PRO A 148 19.68 3.06 13.12
N GLN A 149 20.96 3.39 12.88
CA GLN A 149 22.03 3.15 13.84
C GLN A 149 21.72 3.74 15.23
N ASN A 150 20.80 4.71 15.31
CA ASN A 150 20.28 5.27 16.55
C ASN A 150 18.74 5.26 16.59
N PRO A 151 18.11 4.73 17.66
CA PRO A 151 16.69 4.95 17.91
C PRO A 151 16.43 6.46 18.17
N PRO A 152 15.26 6.99 17.76
CA PRO A 152 14.89 8.37 18.10
C PRO A 152 14.83 8.53 19.63
N GLY A 153 15.59 9.49 20.18
CA GLY A 153 15.53 9.87 21.59
C GLY A 153 16.67 9.38 22.49
N GLN A 154 17.76 8.84 21.95
CA GLN A 154 18.99 8.64 22.72
C GLN A 154 20.10 9.54 22.14
N ASN A 155 20.27 10.71 22.78
CA ASN A 155 21.52 11.47 22.74
C ASN A 155 22.56 10.79 23.64
#